data_AF-A0A0J0YFZ8-F1
#
_entry.id   AF-A0A0J0YFZ8-F1
#
_cell.length_a   1.000
_cell.length_b   1.000
_cell.length_c   1.000
_cell.angle_alpha   90.00
_cell.angle_beta   90.00
_cell.angle_gamma   90.00
#
_symmetry.space_group_name_H-M   'P 1'
#
loop_
_entity.id
_entity.type
_entity.pdbx_description
1 polymer ?
#
loop_
_entity_poly.entity_id
_entity_poly.type
_entity_poly.pdbx_seq_one_letter_code
_entity_poly.pdbx_strand_id
1 'polypeptide(L)'
;MSSTDRTDLRAKYQEERDKRLRPEGNAQYLEPTGKFAHFLEDPYTEVVPRKPLDDEVTVAVIGAGFAGLVTGARLKEAGVDDVRLIDGGGDVGGTWYWNRYPGAMCDTAAMIYLPLLEETGHMPSQKYTMAPEIFGHAQRIATTFDLYEKALFSTQVTALDWDESTGRWIISTNRGDKTRAQFVTMGTGPLHRPKLPGVAGIDTFEGHCFHTSRWDYEYTGGDPSGAPLTKLADKRVGIIGTGATSVQCIPHLARGAQELFVFQRTPSSIDVRNNQKIDAEEFAALGEGWQQEWAINFATLQTGGFTDVDLVKDGWTDIAQRIRDRVVAEMSVPGVEFGPETVKRAFDESDDEKMNEIRSRVDAIVNDPATAEHLKPWYRQLCKRPCFHDEYLQAYNEPGAHLIDTAGLGVERIDATGVWVAGEHYELDCLIFASGFEVGTEHARRAGFETTGRNNEALSEHWAEGMTTLHGINVYGFPNLFIVGPNQGANLISNITHNLVEAGTTVAATIAHAAACGAETVEVTEQAEQAWIDLLDGMGTSIFGNLDCTPGYYNNEGKPMGRRERLGASGYPAGPVAYFAYIDNWRSNGEFAGLEFLGPAQDHVDPPNETTN
;
A
#
# COMPACT_ATOMS: atom_id res chain seq x y z
N MET A 1 35.60 -0.80 -2.59
CA MET A 1 35.53 0.58 -3.11
C MET A 1 36.48 1.45 -2.28
N SER A 2 37.29 2.32 -2.89
CA SER A 2 38.20 3.19 -2.11
C SER A 2 37.42 4.28 -1.36
N SER A 3 38.05 4.97 -0.40
CA SER A 3 37.40 6.09 0.31
C SER A 3 37.00 7.22 -0.64
N THR A 4 37.87 7.52 -1.63
CA THR A 4 37.62 8.55 -2.64
C THR A 4 36.42 8.19 -3.51
N ASP A 5 36.35 6.94 -3.98
CA ASP A 5 35.22 6.46 -4.79
C ASP A 5 33.88 6.58 -4.01
N ARG A 6 33.88 6.34 -2.69
CA ARG A 6 32.68 6.50 -1.85
C ARG A 6 32.27 7.96 -1.69
N THR A 7 33.24 8.86 -1.51
CA THR A 7 32.97 10.30 -1.46
C THR A 7 32.35 10.78 -2.77
N ASP A 8 32.89 10.37 -3.91
CA ASP A 8 32.37 10.74 -5.22
C ASP A 8 30.97 10.16 -5.45
N LEU A 9 30.71 8.91 -5.06
CA LEU A 9 29.39 8.29 -5.13
C LEU A 9 28.36 9.06 -4.30
N ARG A 10 28.71 9.45 -3.07
CA ARG A 10 27.81 10.24 -2.20
C ARG A 10 27.58 11.64 -2.76
N ALA A 11 28.59 12.28 -3.33
CA ALA A 11 28.44 13.56 -4.02
C ALA A 11 27.49 13.44 -5.22
N LYS A 12 27.59 12.36 -6.00
CA LYS A 12 26.66 12.07 -7.10
C LYS A 12 25.23 11.86 -6.60
N TYR A 13 25.03 11.09 -5.52
CA TYR A 13 23.70 10.91 -4.92
C TYR A 13 23.11 12.25 -4.47
N GLN A 14 23.94 13.11 -3.88
CA GLN A 14 23.53 14.44 -3.44
C GLN A 14 23.16 15.35 -4.62
N GLU A 15 23.99 15.41 -5.66
CA GLU A 15 23.72 16.17 -6.89
C GLU A 15 22.38 15.74 -7.49
N GLU A 16 22.15 14.43 -7.59
CA GLU A 16 20.93 13.86 -8.13
C GLU A 16 19.73 14.20 -7.26
N ARG A 17 19.82 14.07 -5.93
CA ARG A 17 18.77 14.53 -5.00
C ARG A 17 18.43 16.00 -5.21
N ASP A 18 19.44 16.86 -5.26
CA ASP A 18 19.26 18.31 -5.26
C ASP A 18 18.59 18.82 -6.54
N LYS A 19 18.79 18.15 -7.70
CA LYS A 19 18.09 18.44 -8.97
C LYS A 19 16.56 18.44 -8.88
N ARG A 20 16.01 17.70 -7.92
CA ARG A 20 14.58 17.33 -7.86
C ARG A 20 13.90 17.71 -6.55
N LEU A 21 14.59 18.44 -5.68
CA LEU A 21 13.99 19.05 -4.50
C LEU A 21 12.99 20.13 -4.93
N ARG A 22 11.77 20.05 -4.40
CA ARG A 22 10.69 20.99 -4.72
C ARG A 22 10.14 21.63 -3.43
N PRO A 23 10.04 22.96 -3.35
CA PRO A 23 9.53 23.63 -2.16
C PRO A 23 8.07 23.28 -1.86
N GLU A 24 7.29 22.85 -2.85
CA GLU A 24 5.88 22.47 -2.72
C GLU A 24 5.70 21.13 -1.97
N GLY A 25 6.70 20.24 -1.97
CA GLY A 25 6.56 18.90 -1.36
C GLY A 25 5.36 18.15 -1.94
N ASN A 26 4.46 17.65 -1.09
CA ASN A 26 3.23 16.98 -1.53
C ASN A 26 2.25 17.88 -2.32
N ALA A 27 2.31 19.21 -2.15
CA ALA A 27 1.42 20.14 -2.86
C ALA A 27 1.74 20.27 -4.37
N GLN A 28 2.80 19.61 -4.85
CA GLN A 28 3.13 19.54 -6.27
C GLN A 28 2.17 18.65 -7.09
N TYR A 29 1.31 17.87 -6.43
CA TYR A 29 0.39 16.95 -7.07
C TYR A 29 -1.05 17.49 -7.05
N LEU A 30 -1.82 17.15 -8.07
CA LEU A 30 -3.20 17.58 -8.24
C LEU A 30 -4.17 16.43 -7.97
N GLU A 31 -5.34 16.81 -7.47
CA GLU A 31 -6.48 15.89 -7.36
C GLU A 31 -7.12 15.67 -8.74
N PRO A 32 -7.65 14.45 -9.00
CA PRO A 32 -8.43 14.17 -10.20
C PRO A 32 -9.81 14.84 -10.10
N THR A 33 -9.86 16.14 -10.40
CA THR A 33 -11.08 16.97 -10.38
C THR A 33 -11.33 17.59 -11.76
N GLY A 34 -12.49 18.23 -11.95
CA GLY A 34 -12.84 18.86 -13.23
C GLY A 34 -12.83 17.86 -14.38
N LYS A 35 -12.05 18.13 -15.44
CA LYS A 35 -11.90 17.22 -16.60
C LYS A 35 -11.39 15.82 -16.21
N PHE A 36 -10.67 15.70 -15.09
CA PHE A 36 -10.11 14.43 -14.61
C PHE A 36 -10.96 13.70 -13.57
N ALA A 37 -12.14 14.22 -13.21
CA ALA A 37 -13.02 13.60 -12.22
C ALA A 37 -13.37 12.14 -12.56
N HIS A 38 -13.47 11.83 -13.85
CA HIS A 38 -13.73 10.48 -14.34
C HIS A 38 -12.65 9.45 -13.96
N PHE A 39 -11.45 9.85 -13.55
CA PHE A 39 -10.44 8.92 -13.01
C PHE A 39 -10.79 8.35 -11.63
N LEU A 40 -11.81 8.90 -10.96
CA LEU A 40 -12.37 8.35 -9.73
C LEU A 40 -13.52 7.38 -9.99
N GLU A 41 -14.09 7.38 -11.20
CA GLU A 41 -15.20 6.51 -11.60
C GLU A 41 -14.75 5.08 -11.87
N ASP A 42 -15.72 4.16 -11.95
CA ASP A 42 -15.49 2.75 -12.26
C ASP A 42 -15.73 2.45 -13.75
N PRO A 43 -14.67 2.20 -14.54
CA PRO A 43 -14.79 1.90 -15.95
C PRO A 43 -15.10 0.43 -16.21
N TYR A 44 -15.07 -0.44 -15.20
CA TYR A 44 -15.10 -1.89 -15.39
C TYR A 44 -16.48 -2.52 -15.14
N THR A 45 -17.31 -1.89 -14.30
CA THR A 45 -18.61 -2.43 -13.91
C THR A 45 -19.70 -1.37 -14.07
N GLU A 46 -20.79 -1.75 -14.73
CA GLU A 46 -21.99 -0.93 -14.81
C GLU A 46 -22.71 -0.88 -13.45
N VAL A 47 -23.08 0.32 -13.02
CA VAL A 47 -23.78 0.53 -11.74
C VAL A 47 -25.25 0.13 -11.87
N VAL A 48 -25.64 -0.95 -11.20
CA VAL A 48 -27.04 -1.39 -11.17
C VAL A 48 -27.86 -0.54 -10.17
N PRO A 49 -28.97 0.10 -10.59
CA PRO A 49 -29.85 0.82 -9.68
C PRO A 49 -30.44 -0.09 -8.59
N ARG A 50 -30.44 0.39 -7.34
CA ARG A 50 -31.13 -0.25 -6.21
C ARG A 50 -31.79 0.81 -5.33
N LYS A 51 -32.76 0.38 -4.51
CA LYS A 51 -33.34 1.27 -3.49
C LYS A 51 -32.28 1.54 -2.40
N PRO A 52 -32.29 2.74 -1.79
CA PRO A 52 -31.52 2.99 -0.59
C PRO A 52 -31.88 2.01 0.53
N LEU A 53 -30.88 1.61 1.31
CA LEU A 53 -31.03 0.74 2.46
C LEU A 53 -31.13 1.56 3.75
N ASP A 54 -32.01 1.13 4.64
CA ASP A 54 -32.20 1.66 6.00
C ASP A 54 -32.43 0.46 6.92
N ASP A 55 -31.38 -0.35 7.07
CA ASP A 55 -31.35 -1.62 7.78
C ASP A 55 -30.24 -1.63 8.84
N GLU A 56 -30.05 -2.76 9.52
CA GLU A 56 -29.02 -2.96 10.54
C GLU A 56 -28.21 -4.23 10.24
N VAL A 57 -26.91 -4.17 10.54
CA VAL A 57 -25.98 -5.30 10.48
C VAL A 57 -25.11 -5.36 11.74
N THR A 58 -24.64 -6.54 12.13
CA THR A 58 -23.68 -6.66 13.25
C THR A 58 -22.35 -5.99 12.90
N VAL A 59 -21.75 -6.32 11.75
CA VAL A 59 -20.45 -5.74 11.34
C VAL A 59 -20.53 -5.19 9.93
N ALA A 60 -20.16 -3.92 9.77
CA ALA A 60 -19.89 -3.32 8.47
C ALA A 60 -18.38 -3.19 8.23
N VAL A 61 -17.93 -3.63 7.06
CA VAL A 61 -16.52 -3.62 6.65
C VAL A 61 -16.39 -2.67 5.46
N ILE A 62 -15.70 -1.56 5.67
CA ILE A 62 -15.51 -0.51 4.66
C ILE A 62 -14.24 -0.83 3.87
N GLY A 63 -14.44 -1.19 2.60
CA GLY A 63 -13.41 -1.69 1.68
C GLY A 63 -13.48 -3.20 1.52
N ALA A 64 -13.61 -3.67 0.29
CA ALA A 64 -13.66 -5.08 -0.11
C ALA A 64 -12.32 -5.55 -0.75
N GLY A 65 -11.21 -4.86 -0.47
CA GLY A 65 -9.86 -5.34 -0.74
C GLY A 65 -9.41 -6.41 0.26
N PHE A 66 -8.13 -6.82 0.21
CA PHE A 66 -7.62 -7.85 1.13
C PHE A 66 -7.83 -7.52 2.61
N ALA A 67 -7.79 -6.25 3.02
CA ALA A 67 -8.09 -5.85 4.40
C ALA A 67 -9.50 -6.26 4.85
N GLY A 68 -10.51 -5.97 4.02
CA GLY A 68 -11.89 -6.34 4.32
C GLY A 68 -12.15 -7.83 4.13
N LEU A 69 -11.54 -8.45 3.13
CA LEU A 69 -11.70 -9.89 2.86
C LEU A 69 -11.14 -10.75 3.98
N VAL A 70 -9.93 -10.47 4.47
CA VAL A 70 -9.36 -11.23 5.60
C VAL A 70 -10.15 -10.97 6.88
N THR A 71 -10.55 -9.72 7.13
CA THR A 71 -11.37 -9.39 8.31
C THR A 71 -12.73 -10.11 8.26
N GLY A 72 -13.42 -10.08 7.12
CA GLY A 72 -14.67 -10.79 6.92
C GLY A 72 -14.53 -12.31 7.07
N ALA A 73 -13.48 -12.90 6.50
CA ALA A 73 -13.20 -14.33 6.63
C ALA A 73 -12.98 -14.72 8.11
N ARG A 74 -12.14 -13.97 8.84
CA ARG A 74 -11.90 -14.23 10.27
C ARG A 74 -13.15 -14.03 11.13
N LEU A 75 -14.00 -13.07 10.79
CA LEU A 75 -15.30 -12.88 11.45
C LEU A 75 -16.24 -14.07 11.25
N LYS A 76 -16.33 -14.58 10.01
CA LYS A 76 -17.12 -15.79 9.69
C LYS A 76 -16.60 -17.02 10.44
N GLU A 77 -15.28 -17.22 10.48
CA GLU A 77 -14.66 -18.30 11.27
C GLU A 77 -14.95 -18.16 12.77
N ALA A 78 -15.03 -16.93 13.28
CA ALA A 78 -15.40 -16.65 14.67
C ALA A 78 -16.92 -16.77 14.95
N GLY A 79 -17.73 -17.18 13.97
CA GLY A 79 -19.18 -17.35 14.11
C GLY A 79 -19.99 -16.06 13.99
N VAL A 80 -19.41 -14.99 13.45
CA VAL A 80 -20.13 -13.74 13.16
C VAL A 80 -20.67 -13.79 11.73
N ASP A 81 -21.92 -14.21 11.58
CA ASP A 81 -22.53 -14.43 10.25
C ASP A 81 -23.00 -13.13 9.58
N ASP A 82 -23.36 -12.11 10.35
CA ASP A 82 -23.93 -10.85 9.86
C ASP A 82 -22.86 -9.78 9.57
N VAL A 83 -22.14 -10.02 8.47
CA VAL A 83 -21.05 -9.15 7.98
C VAL A 83 -21.42 -8.56 6.62
N ARG A 84 -21.28 -7.24 6.47
CA ARG A 84 -21.51 -6.51 5.22
C ARG A 84 -20.23 -5.85 4.72
N LEU A 85 -19.77 -6.23 3.54
CA LEU A 85 -18.73 -5.49 2.82
C LEU A 85 -19.35 -4.29 2.07
N ILE A 86 -18.71 -3.12 2.09
CA ILE A 86 -19.12 -1.94 1.31
C ILE A 86 -17.90 -1.42 0.55
N ASP A 87 -17.99 -1.32 -0.78
CA ASP A 87 -16.90 -0.82 -1.62
C ASP A 87 -17.43 0.02 -2.80
N GLY A 88 -16.66 1.03 -3.17
CA GLY A 88 -16.92 1.86 -4.34
C GLY A 88 -16.67 1.12 -5.66
N GLY A 89 -15.86 0.06 -5.67
CA GLY A 89 -15.65 -0.79 -6.84
C GLY A 89 -16.80 -1.75 -7.09
N GLY A 90 -16.95 -2.20 -8.33
CA GLY A 90 -18.01 -3.12 -8.74
C GLY A 90 -17.85 -4.59 -8.31
N ASP A 91 -16.77 -4.95 -7.62
CA ASP A 91 -16.51 -6.29 -7.07
C ASP A 91 -15.46 -6.20 -5.94
N VAL A 92 -15.13 -7.31 -5.29
CA VAL A 92 -14.04 -7.43 -4.31
C VAL A 92 -12.66 -7.22 -4.94
N GLY A 93 -11.61 -7.16 -4.12
CA GLY A 93 -10.22 -7.18 -4.56
C GLY A 93 -9.48 -5.85 -4.42
N GLY A 94 -10.19 -4.73 -4.23
CA GLY A 94 -9.60 -3.43 -3.94
C GLY A 94 -8.54 -3.05 -4.96
N THR A 95 -7.27 -2.93 -4.55
CA THR A 95 -6.14 -2.68 -5.46
C THR A 95 -6.15 -3.54 -6.71
N TRP A 96 -6.48 -4.84 -6.58
CA TRP A 96 -6.46 -5.82 -7.67
C TRP A 96 -7.74 -5.80 -8.51
N TYR A 97 -8.81 -5.19 -8.01
CA TYR A 97 -9.97 -4.82 -8.82
C TYR A 97 -9.64 -3.60 -9.70
N TRP A 98 -9.02 -2.57 -9.13
CA TRP A 98 -8.80 -1.29 -9.81
C TRP A 98 -7.64 -1.32 -10.81
N ASN A 99 -6.50 -1.89 -10.40
CA ASN A 99 -5.27 -1.85 -11.19
C ASN A 99 -5.20 -3.03 -12.14
N ARG A 100 -5.74 -2.81 -13.35
CA ARG A 100 -5.80 -3.82 -14.41
C ARG A 100 -4.88 -3.54 -15.58
N TYR A 101 -3.91 -2.64 -15.44
CA TYR A 101 -2.97 -2.31 -16.51
C TYR A 101 -2.16 -3.55 -16.96
N PRO A 102 -1.70 -3.59 -18.22
CA PRO A 102 -0.99 -4.75 -18.75
C PRO A 102 0.34 -4.94 -17.99
N GLY A 103 0.63 -6.18 -17.59
CA GLY A 103 1.83 -6.50 -16.82
C GLY A 103 1.68 -6.37 -15.31
N ALA A 104 0.54 -5.88 -14.81
CA ALA A 104 0.30 -5.73 -13.37
C ALA A 104 0.54 -7.06 -12.63
N MET A 105 1.38 -7.05 -11.59
CA MET A 105 1.72 -8.23 -10.78
C MET A 105 2.14 -7.83 -9.36
N CYS A 106 2.08 -8.77 -8.41
CA CYS A 106 2.62 -8.56 -7.07
C CYS A 106 4.16 -8.50 -7.11
N ASP A 107 4.77 -7.66 -6.26
CA ASP A 107 6.22 -7.54 -6.15
C ASP A 107 6.81 -8.30 -4.95
N THR A 108 5.93 -8.82 -4.09
CA THR A 108 6.18 -9.76 -3.01
C THR A 108 5.80 -11.17 -3.49
N ALA A 109 6.55 -12.21 -3.11
CA ALA A 109 6.25 -13.57 -3.54
C ALA A 109 4.82 -14.00 -3.15
N ALA A 110 4.08 -14.60 -4.08
CA ALA A 110 2.66 -14.93 -3.94
C ALA A 110 2.36 -15.82 -2.72
N MET A 111 3.28 -16.74 -2.40
CA MET A 111 3.20 -17.64 -1.23
C MET A 111 3.05 -16.90 0.11
N ILE A 112 3.61 -15.69 0.23
CA ILE A 112 3.51 -14.86 1.43
C ILE A 112 2.61 -13.63 1.24
N TYR A 113 2.29 -13.27 -0.01
CA TYR A 113 1.51 -12.09 -0.34
C TYR A 113 0.01 -12.37 -0.43
N LEU A 114 -0.39 -13.48 -1.06
CA LEU A 114 -1.81 -13.83 -1.17
C LEU A 114 -2.30 -14.35 0.18
N PRO A 115 -3.26 -13.68 0.84
CA PRO A 115 -3.72 -14.13 2.15
C PRO A 115 -4.60 -15.36 2.00
N LEU A 116 -4.67 -16.20 3.03
CA LEU A 116 -5.60 -17.32 3.13
C LEU A 116 -5.41 -18.41 2.04
N LEU A 117 -4.17 -18.70 1.64
CA LEU A 117 -3.90 -19.74 0.63
C LEU A 117 -4.24 -21.14 1.17
N GLU A 118 -3.93 -21.40 2.44
CA GLU A 118 -4.26 -22.67 3.10
C GLU A 118 -5.78 -22.88 3.17
N GLU A 119 -6.51 -21.88 3.67
CA GLU A 119 -7.95 -21.96 3.91
C GLU A 119 -8.75 -22.07 2.60
N THR A 120 -8.24 -21.49 1.51
CA THR A 120 -8.88 -21.56 0.19
C THR A 120 -8.39 -22.72 -0.69
N GLY A 121 -7.27 -23.36 -0.32
CA GLY A 121 -6.61 -24.39 -1.12
C GLY A 121 -6.06 -23.89 -2.46
N HIS A 122 -5.86 -22.57 -2.63
CA HIS A 122 -5.35 -22.01 -3.88
C HIS A 122 -3.84 -22.21 -4.00
N MET A 123 -3.39 -22.80 -5.10
CA MET A 123 -1.98 -22.83 -5.47
C MET A 123 -1.67 -21.67 -6.44
N PRO A 124 -0.80 -20.73 -6.07
CA PRO A 124 -0.39 -19.67 -6.99
C PRO A 124 0.29 -20.25 -8.23
N SER A 125 0.02 -19.70 -9.41
CA SER A 125 0.59 -20.23 -10.67
C SER A 125 2.10 -19.95 -10.82
N GLN A 126 2.57 -18.87 -10.21
CA GLN A 126 3.95 -18.37 -10.30
C GLN A 126 4.38 -17.73 -8.98
N LYS A 127 5.70 -17.60 -8.78
CA LYS A 127 6.30 -16.94 -7.62
C LYS A 127 5.79 -15.50 -7.47
N TYR A 128 5.60 -14.78 -8.57
CA TYR A 128 4.93 -13.48 -8.59
C TYR A 128 3.76 -13.55 -9.56
N THR A 129 2.54 -13.52 -9.04
CA THR A 129 1.33 -13.73 -9.83
C THR A 129 0.85 -12.44 -10.46
N MET A 130 0.23 -12.57 -11.64
CA MET A 130 -0.35 -11.46 -12.38
C MET A 130 -1.66 -11.00 -11.72
N ALA A 131 -1.99 -9.71 -11.86
CA ALA A 131 -3.19 -9.10 -11.28
C ALA A 131 -4.49 -9.89 -11.52
N PRO A 132 -4.77 -10.49 -12.70
CA PRO A 132 -5.98 -11.29 -12.89
C PRO A 132 -6.09 -12.49 -11.96
N GLU A 133 -4.97 -13.18 -11.66
CA GLU A 133 -4.98 -14.30 -10.72
C GLU A 133 -5.18 -13.81 -9.29
N ILE A 134 -4.57 -12.69 -8.93
CA ILE A 134 -4.71 -12.08 -7.61
C ILE A 134 -6.16 -11.62 -7.38
N PHE A 135 -6.78 -11.01 -8.38
CA PHE A 135 -8.20 -10.65 -8.36
C PHE A 135 -9.08 -11.90 -8.25
N GLY A 136 -8.79 -12.95 -9.04
CA GLY A 136 -9.48 -14.24 -8.91
C GLY A 136 -9.33 -14.87 -7.52
N HIS A 137 -8.20 -14.68 -6.85
CA HIS A 137 -8.00 -15.11 -5.46
C HIS A 137 -8.82 -14.29 -4.47
N ALA A 138 -8.97 -12.97 -4.68
CA ALA A 138 -9.87 -12.15 -3.88
C ALA A 138 -11.34 -12.62 -3.99
N GLN A 139 -11.80 -12.94 -5.21
CA GLN A 139 -13.12 -13.52 -5.45
C GLN A 139 -13.25 -14.92 -4.82
N ARG A 140 -12.17 -15.70 -4.82
CA ARG A 140 -12.11 -17.01 -4.15
C ARG A 140 -12.33 -16.87 -2.65
N ILE A 141 -11.61 -15.97 -1.97
CA ILE A 141 -11.81 -15.70 -0.54
C ILE A 141 -13.27 -15.30 -0.27
N ALA A 142 -13.79 -14.34 -1.04
CA ALA A 142 -15.16 -13.89 -0.87
C ALA A 142 -16.21 -15.00 -1.04
N THR A 143 -15.92 -15.97 -1.92
CA THR A 143 -16.78 -17.14 -2.15
C THR A 143 -16.63 -18.18 -1.04
N THR A 144 -15.40 -18.50 -0.62
CA THR A 144 -15.11 -19.51 0.41
C THR A 144 -15.74 -19.16 1.76
N PHE A 145 -15.83 -17.87 2.08
CA PHE A 145 -16.34 -17.38 3.36
C PHE A 145 -17.71 -16.67 3.25
N ASP A 146 -18.45 -16.89 2.15
CA ASP A 146 -19.80 -16.35 1.94
C ASP A 146 -19.91 -14.82 2.15
N LEU A 147 -18.91 -14.07 1.71
CA LEU A 147 -18.85 -12.60 1.89
C LEU A 147 -19.63 -11.84 0.81
N TYR A 148 -20.02 -12.49 -0.28
CA TYR A 148 -20.81 -11.89 -1.35
C TYR A 148 -22.27 -11.61 -0.95
N GLU A 149 -22.82 -12.39 -0.02
CA GLU A 149 -24.27 -12.39 0.28
C GLU A 149 -24.81 -11.00 0.65
N LYS A 150 -24.04 -10.25 1.45
CA LYS A 150 -24.42 -8.92 1.95
C LYS A 150 -23.56 -7.79 1.39
N ALA A 151 -22.70 -8.06 0.42
CA ALA A 151 -21.80 -7.07 -0.14
C ALA A 151 -22.55 -5.96 -0.91
N LEU A 152 -22.14 -4.71 -0.69
CA LEU A 152 -22.62 -3.53 -1.41
C LEU A 152 -21.48 -2.96 -2.27
N PHE A 153 -21.46 -3.36 -3.54
CA PHE A 153 -20.54 -2.83 -4.54
C PHE A 153 -21.08 -1.58 -5.21
N SER A 154 -20.21 -0.88 -5.96
CA SER A 154 -20.51 0.40 -6.59
C SER A 154 -21.17 1.40 -5.63
N THR A 155 -20.76 1.34 -4.35
CA THR A 155 -21.36 2.06 -3.23
C THR A 155 -20.25 2.72 -2.43
N GLN A 156 -20.12 4.04 -2.55
CA GLN A 156 -19.13 4.81 -1.79
C GLN A 156 -19.75 5.27 -0.48
N VAL A 157 -19.08 5.00 0.64
CA VAL A 157 -19.42 5.62 1.93
C VAL A 157 -19.11 7.12 1.85
N THR A 158 -20.01 7.93 2.39
CA THR A 158 -19.91 9.39 2.42
C THR A 158 -19.83 9.95 3.85
N ALA A 159 -20.25 9.19 4.86
CA ALA A 159 -20.07 9.52 6.28
C ALA A 159 -20.24 8.26 7.16
N LEU A 160 -19.54 8.24 8.28
CA LEU A 160 -19.76 7.31 9.39
C LEU A 160 -20.01 8.13 10.66
N ASP A 161 -21.19 8.02 11.26
CA ASP A 161 -21.56 8.82 12.44
C ASP A 161 -21.95 7.92 13.61
N TRP A 162 -21.28 8.05 14.76
CA TRP A 162 -21.64 7.33 15.97
C TRP A 162 -22.90 7.93 16.60
N ASP A 163 -23.92 7.09 16.81
CA ASP A 163 -25.14 7.46 17.53
C ASP A 163 -25.10 6.90 18.96
N GLU A 164 -24.82 7.79 19.91
CA GLU A 164 -24.79 7.47 21.35
C GLU A 164 -26.12 6.92 21.88
N SER A 165 -27.24 7.32 21.29
CA SER A 165 -28.56 6.89 21.80
C SER A 165 -28.88 5.44 21.48
N THR A 166 -28.26 4.89 20.44
CA THR A 166 -28.47 3.51 19.97
C THR A 166 -27.23 2.63 20.10
N GLY A 167 -26.05 3.21 20.35
CA GLY A 167 -24.79 2.48 20.35
C GLY A 167 -24.50 1.87 18.97
N ARG A 168 -24.79 2.62 17.90
CA ARG A 168 -24.62 2.18 16.51
C ARG A 168 -23.90 3.24 15.68
N TRP A 169 -23.14 2.76 14.71
CA TRP A 169 -22.65 3.57 13.61
C TRP A 169 -23.74 3.73 12.54
N ILE A 170 -23.98 4.97 12.12
CA ILE A 170 -24.83 5.29 10.97
C ILE A 170 -23.92 5.46 9.74
N ILE A 171 -24.14 4.62 8.73
CA ILE A 171 -23.34 4.56 7.51
C ILE A 171 -24.12 5.21 6.38
N SER A 172 -23.67 6.39 5.95
CA SER A 172 -24.25 7.10 4.81
C SER A 172 -23.49 6.79 3.52
N THR A 173 -24.18 6.63 2.39
CA THR A 173 -23.54 6.33 1.10
C THR A 173 -24.00 7.26 -0.03
N ASN A 174 -23.25 7.27 -1.13
CA ASN A 174 -23.62 7.94 -2.38
C ASN A 174 -24.86 7.32 -3.07
N ARG A 175 -25.43 6.26 -2.50
CA ARG A 175 -26.69 5.62 -2.93
C ARG A 175 -27.88 6.01 -2.04
N GLY A 176 -27.65 6.88 -1.05
CA GLY A 176 -28.66 7.34 -0.11
C GLY A 176 -28.92 6.38 1.05
N ASP A 177 -28.06 5.38 1.26
CA ASP A 177 -28.20 4.43 2.36
C ASP A 177 -28.01 5.13 3.71
N LYS A 178 -28.62 4.56 4.75
CA LYS A 178 -28.44 4.89 6.16
C LYS A 178 -28.44 3.61 7.00
N THR A 179 -27.53 2.70 6.68
CA THR A 179 -27.39 1.41 7.39
C THR A 179 -26.84 1.66 8.80
N ARG A 180 -27.37 0.95 9.79
CA ARG A 180 -26.85 0.88 11.16
C ARG A 180 -25.89 -0.30 11.29
N ALA A 181 -24.76 -0.10 11.95
CA ALA A 181 -23.85 -1.19 12.29
C ALA A 181 -23.46 -1.14 13.76
N GLN A 182 -23.39 -2.29 14.42
CA GLN A 182 -22.84 -2.34 15.78
C GLN A 182 -21.34 -2.09 15.74
N PHE A 183 -20.62 -2.81 14.89
CA PHE A 183 -19.18 -2.67 14.68
C PHE A 183 -18.86 -2.21 13.26
N VAL A 184 -17.81 -1.39 13.13
CA VAL A 184 -17.30 -0.94 11.84
C VAL A 184 -15.82 -1.24 11.73
N THR A 185 -15.38 -1.79 10.61
CA THR A 185 -13.96 -1.95 10.29
C THR A 185 -13.60 -1.12 9.06
N MET A 186 -12.46 -0.43 9.11
CA MET A 186 -11.98 0.44 8.03
C MET A 186 -10.72 -0.13 7.40
N GLY A 187 -10.89 -0.75 6.23
CA GLY A 187 -9.83 -1.29 5.37
C GLY A 187 -9.63 -0.46 4.10
N THR A 188 -9.60 0.87 4.21
CA THR A 188 -9.65 1.81 3.06
C THR A 188 -8.37 1.87 2.22
N GLY A 189 -7.27 1.29 2.71
CA GLY A 189 -6.03 1.09 1.96
C GLY A 189 -5.20 2.37 1.70
N PRO A 190 -3.86 2.27 1.66
CA PRO A 190 -3.00 3.45 1.59
C PRO A 190 -2.85 4.04 0.17
N LEU A 191 -3.15 3.28 -0.89
CA LEU A 191 -2.83 3.62 -2.29
C LEU A 191 -4.02 3.36 -3.22
N HIS A 192 -5.10 4.10 -3.08
CA HIS A 192 -6.31 3.90 -3.89
C HIS A 192 -6.76 5.16 -4.65
N ARG A 193 -6.50 6.36 -4.11
CA ARG A 193 -6.85 7.63 -4.76
C ARG A 193 -5.71 8.07 -5.70
N PRO A 194 -5.91 8.04 -7.03
CA PRO A 194 -4.86 8.41 -7.98
C PRO A 194 -4.55 9.89 -7.84
N LYS A 195 -3.29 10.27 -8.04
CA LYS A 195 -2.86 11.68 -8.07
C LYS A 195 -2.30 12.02 -9.44
N LEU A 196 -2.46 13.27 -9.85
CA LEU A 196 -1.93 13.78 -11.11
C LEU A 196 -0.69 14.65 -10.86
N PRO A 197 0.26 14.71 -11.81
CA PRO A 197 1.39 15.62 -11.68
C PRO A 197 0.90 17.07 -11.86
N GLY A 198 1.37 18.00 -11.03
CA GLY A 198 1.07 19.44 -11.16
C GLY A 198 1.81 20.09 -12.32
N VAL A 199 1.43 19.73 -13.55
CA VAL A 199 2.03 20.22 -14.79
C VAL A 199 1.17 21.32 -15.38
N ALA A 200 1.80 22.41 -15.82
CA ALA A 200 1.09 23.51 -16.47
C ALA A 200 0.38 23.03 -17.75
N GLY A 201 -0.90 23.36 -17.90
CA GLY A 201 -1.70 22.99 -19.08
C GLY A 201 -2.11 21.51 -19.15
N ILE A 202 -1.97 20.74 -18.07
CA ILE A 202 -2.34 19.32 -18.02
C ILE A 202 -3.78 19.06 -18.53
N ASP A 203 -4.73 19.96 -18.27
CA ASP A 203 -6.13 19.88 -18.68
C ASP A 203 -6.37 20.26 -20.15
N THR A 204 -5.39 20.88 -20.82
CA THR A 204 -5.51 21.37 -22.20
C THR A 204 -5.31 20.30 -23.27
N PHE A 205 -4.69 19.16 -22.93
CA PHE A 205 -4.45 18.07 -23.89
C PHE A 205 -5.76 17.57 -24.51
N GLU A 206 -5.81 17.56 -25.85
CA GLU A 206 -7.00 17.18 -26.62
C GLU A 206 -6.99 15.70 -27.06
N GLY A 207 -5.82 15.06 -26.99
CA GLY A 207 -5.68 13.62 -27.23
C GLY A 207 -6.31 12.77 -26.11
N HIS A 208 -6.30 11.45 -26.30
CA HIS A 208 -6.87 10.52 -25.32
C HIS A 208 -5.96 10.43 -24.08
N CYS A 209 -6.51 10.45 -22.87
CA CYS A 209 -5.70 10.32 -21.66
C CYS A 209 -6.38 9.52 -20.57
N PHE A 210 -5.60 8.75 -19.82
CA PHE A 210 -6.09 7.97 -18.68
C PHE A 210 -4.99 7.72 -17.64
N HIS A 211 -5.39 7.39 -16.41
CA HIS A 211 -4.48 6.97 -15.34
C HIS A 211 -4.34 5.45 -15.35
N THR A 212 -3.16 4.91 -15.02
CA THR A 212 -2.92 3.45 -15.05
C THR A 212 -3.81 2.64 -14.11
N SER A 213 -4.36 3.26 -13.07
CA SER A 213 -5.35 2.65 -12.16
C SER A 213 -6.77 2.55 -12.75
N ARG A 214 -6.99 3.05 -13.97
CA ARG A 214 -8.25 3.06 -14.73
C ARG A 214 -7.92 2.79 -16.20
N TRP A 215 -7.32 1.63 -16.47
CA TRP A 215 -6.77 1.33 -17.79
C TRP A 215 -7.88 1.18 -18.84
N ASP A 216 -7.77 1.90 -19.95
CA ASP A 216 -8.75 1.88 -21.04
C ASP A 216 -8.37 0.85 -22.12
N TYR A 217 -8.82 -0.39 -21.95
CA TYR A 217 -8.64 -1.44 -22.95
C TYR A 217 -9.51 -1.25 -24.20
N GLU A 218 -10.57 -0.45 -24.15
CA GLU A 218 -11.34 -0.11 -25.34
C GLU A 218 -10.47 0.71 -26.29
N TYR A 219 -9.70 1.66 -25.75
CA TYR A 219 -8.74 2.44 -26.51
C TYR A 219 -7.49 1.64 -26.89
N THR A 220 -6.83 0.96 -25.94
CA THR A 220 -5.52 0.32 -26.21
C THR A 220 -5.62 -1.02 -26.94
N GLY A 221 -6.77 -1.69 -26.86
CA GLY A 221 -6.86 -3.13 -27.15
C GLY A 221 -6.05 -3.95 -26.14
N GLY A 222 -6.07 -5.28 -26.28
CA GLY A 222 -5.48 -6.21 -25.31
C GLY A 222 -6.39 -6.47 -24.12
N ASP A 223 -5.83 -7.01 -23.03
CA ASP A 223 -6.56 -7.32 -21.80
C ASP A 223 -5.61 -7.41 -20.58
N PRO A 224 -6.15 -7.53 -19.35
CA PRO A 224 -5.36 -7.62 -18.12
C PRO A 224 -4.43 -8.84 -18.01
N SER A 225 -4.59 -9.87 -18.84
CA SER A 225 -3.67 -11.03 -18.90
C SER A 225 -2.36 -10.70 -19.62
N GLY A 226 -2.25 -9.51 -20.22
CA GLY A 226 -1.08 -9.06 -20.95
C GLY A 226 -1.16 -9.31 -22.45
N ALA A 227 -2.36 -9.53 -23.00
CA ALA A 227 -2.56 -9.65 -24.45
C ALA A 227 -2.05 -8.40 -25.20
N PRO A 228 -1.57 -8.54 -26.45
CA PRO A 228 -1.00 -7.43 -27.21
C PRO A 228 -1.96 -6.24 -27.33
N LEU A 229 -1.43 -5.02 -27.13
CA LEU A 229 -2.17 -3.75 -27.22
C LEU A 229 -2.38 -3.34 -28.69
N THR A 230 -3.14 -4.16 -29.42
CA THR A 230 -3.26 -4.12 -30.88
C THR A 230 -3.78 -2.81 -31.48
N LYS A 231 -4.45 -1.95 -30.69
CA LYS A 231 -4.99 -0.67 -31.16
C LYS A 231 -4.00 0.50 -31.02
N LEU A 232 -2.79 0.24 -30.51
CA LEU A 232 -1.74 1.25 -30.37
C LEU A 232 -0.73 1.26 -31.53
N ALA A 233 -0.85 0.33 -32.49
CA ALA A 233 0.16 0.11 -33.53
C ALA A 233 0.42 1.32 -34.46
N ASP A 234 -0.50 2.28 -34.50
CA ASP A 234 -0.41 3.53 -35.27
C ASP A 234 -0.39 4.78 -34.35
N LYS A 235 -0.12 4.60 -33.05
CA LYS A 235 -0.23 5.65 -32.03
C LYS A 235 1.13 6.03 -31.44
N ARG A 236 1.29 7.34 -31.24
CA ARG A 236 2.31 7.94 -30.39
C ARG A 236 1.77 8.03 -28.97
N VAL A 237 2.34 7.24 -28.07
CA VAL A 237 1.88 7.11 -26.69
C VAL A 237 2.91 7.71 -25.76
N GLY A 238 2.49 8.62 -24.90
CA GLY A 238 3.31 9.14 -23.81
C GLY A 238 2.93 8.50 -22.48
N ILE A 239 3.91 8.24 -21.61
CA ILE A 239 3.68 7.82 -20.23
C ILE A 239 4.50 8.69 -19.27
N ILE A 240 3.83 9.30 -18.28
CA ILE A 240 4.49 10.13 -17.25
C ILE A 240 4.67 9.32 -15.98
N GLY A 241 5.93 9.13 -15.58
CA GLY A 241 6.32 8.41 -14.39
C GLY A 241 7.01 7.07 -14.68
N THR A 242 7.93 6.70 -13.80
CA THR A 242 8.82 5.52 -13.95
C THR A 242 8.86 4.69 -12.67
N GLY A 243 7.79 4.74 -11.87
CA GLY A 243 7.63 3.89 -10.67
C GLY A 243 7.26 2.45 -11.01
N ALA A 244 6.95 1.65 -9.98
CA ALA A 244 6.65 0.21 -10.13
C ALA A 244 5.57 -0.10 -11.19
N THR A 245 4.52 0.71 -11.27
CA THR A 245 3.47 0.56 -12.30
C THR A 245 4.03 0.69 -13.70
N SER A 246 4.80 1.74 -13.99
CA SER A 246 5.42 1.92 -15.30
C SER A 246 6.42 0.81 -15.63
N VAL A 247 7.18 0.35 -14.63
CA VAL A 247 8.13 -0.76 -14.79
C VAL A 247 7.44 -2.01 -15.34
N GLN A 248 6.20 -2.27 -14.92
CA GLN A 248 5.40 -3.42 -15.35
C GLN A 248 4.70 -3.18 -16.70
N CYS A 249 4.17 -1.99 -16.97
CA CYS A 249 3.39 -1.75 -18.20
C CYS A 249 4.20 -1.29 -19.42
N ILE A 250 5.39 -0.69 -19.23
CA ILE A 250 6.25 -0.22 -20.34
C ILE A 250 6.63 -1.34 -21.32
N PRO A 251 6.98 -2.56 -20.90
CA PRO A 251 7.24 -3.66 -21.84
C PRO A 251 6.07 -4.02 -22.76
N HIS A 252 4.83 -3.82 -22.30
CA HIS A 252 3.64 -4.03 -23.13
C HIS A 252 3.39 -2.84 -24.07
N LEU A 253 3.59 -1.61 -23.59
CA LEU A 253 3.48 -0.40 -24.40
C LEU A 253 4.54 -0.35 -25.50
N ALA A 254 5.80 -0.66 -25.18
CA ALA A 254 6.93 -0.61 -26.12
C ALA A 254 6.75 -1.58 -27.31
N ARG A 255 6.12 -2.73 -27.06
CA ARG A 255 5.79 -3.71 -28.12
C ARG A 255 4.51 -3.36 -28.90
N GLY A 256 3.62 -2.58 -28.31
CA GLY A 256 2.28 -2.33 -28.84
C GLY A 256 2.13 -1.00 -29.58
N ALA A 257 2.85 0.04 -29.16
CA ALA A 257 2.75 1.39 -29.71
C ALA A 257 3.62 1.57 -30.96
N GLN A 258 3.26 2.53 -31.82
CA GLN A 258 4.16 2.96 -32.91
C GLN A 258 5.39 3.67 -32.33
N GLU A 259 5.14 4.64 -31.45
CA GLU A 259 6.14 5.36 -30.68
C GLU A 259 5.69 5.39 -29.22
N LEU A 260 6.60 5.08 -28.30
CA LEU A 260 6.41 5.20 -26.86
C LEU A 260 7.40 6.24 -26.31
N PHE A 261 6.89 7.32 -25.74
CA PHE A 261 7.69 8.33 -25.04
C PHE A 261 7.54 8.16 -23.53
N VAL A 262 8.62 7.77 -22.86
CA VAL A 262 8.65 7.59 -21.39
C VAL A 262 9.23 8.83 -20.72
N PHE A 263 8.39 9.64 -20.09
CA PHE A 263 8.82 10.86 -19.41
C PHE A 263 9.29 10.57 -18.00
N GLN A 264 10.61 10.57 -17.81
CA GLN A 264 11.26 10.17 -16.57
C GLN A 264 11.75 11.39 -15.77
N ARG A 265 11.32 11.47 -14.50
CA ARG A 265 11.91 12.40 -13.52
C ARG A 265 13.00 11.77 -12.68
N THR A 266 12.81 10.52 -12.28
CA THR A 266 13.78 9.80 -11.46
C THR A 266 13.74 8.33 -11.86
N PRO A 267 14.85 7.74 -12.32
CA PRO A 267 14.88 6.32 -12.64
C PRO A 267 14.60 5.48 -11.41
N SER A 268 13.94 4.34 -11.58
CA SER A 268 13.76 3.34 -10.54
C SER A 268 14.99 2.42 -10.44
N SER A 269 15.18 1.79 -9.29
CA SER A 269 16.14 0.69 -9.15
C SER A 269 15.50 -0.58 -9.70
N ILE A 270 16.07 -1.13 -10.77
CA ILE A 270 15.53 -2.29 -11.49
C ILE A 270 16.45 -3.49 -11.28
N ASP A 271 16.12 -4.32 -10.31
CA ASP A 271 16.83 -5.56 -10.05
C ASP A 271 16.14 -6.77 -10.72
N VAL A 272 16.72 -7.96 -10.62
CA VAL A 272 16.23 -9.20 -11.20
C VAL A 272 14.94 -9.63 -10.51
N ARG A 273 13.90 -9.95 -11.29
CA ARG A 273 12.66 -10.55 -10.76
C ARG A 273 12.81 -12.06 -10.64
N ASN A 274 13.36 -12.73 -11.66
CA ASN A 274 13.49 -14.17 -11.78
C ASN A 274 12.17 -14.87 -11.44
N ASN A 275 11.09 -14.47 -12.14
CA ASN A 275 9.77 -15.08 -11.93
C ASN A 275 9.76 -16.52 -12.44
N GLN A 276 9.15 -17.41 -11.68
CA GLN A 276 9.16 -18.86 -11.95
C GLN A 276 7.79 -19.45 -11.62
N LYS A 277 7.42 -20.54 -12.30
CA LYS A 277 6.21 -21.30 -11.94
C LYS A 277 6.39 -21.94 -10.57
N ILE A 278 5.32 -22.01 -9.79
CA ILE A 278 5.31 -22.82 -8.57
C ILE A 278 5.28 -24.29 -8.98
N ASP A 279 6.13 -25.10 -8.35
CA ASP A 279 6.14 -26.55 -8.56
C ASP A 279 4.97 -27.19 -7.80
N ALA A 280 4.17 -27.99 -8.50
CA ALA A 280 2.95 -28.56 -7.94
C ALA A 280 3.22 -29.70 -6.95
N GLU A 281 4.32 -30.44 -7.11
CA GLU A 281 4.70 -31.51 -6.19
C GLU A 281 5.26 -30.93 -4.90
N GLU A 282 6.11 -29.90 -5.00
CA GLU A 282 6.62 -29.16 -3.84
C GLU A 282 5.49 -28.46 -3.07
N PHE A 283 4.54 -27.82 -3.76
CA PHE A 283 3.40 -27.17 -3.11
C PHE A 283 2.49 -28.17 -2.40
N ALA A 284 2.19 -29.32 -3.03
CA ALA A 284 1.36 -30.36 -2.42
C ALA A 284 2.03 -31.04 -1.21
N ALA A 285 3.35 -30.92 -1.06
CA ALA A 285 4.10 -31.46 0.07
C ALA A 285 4.15 -30.51 1.28
N LEU A 286 3.62 -29.28 1.17
CA LEU A 286 3.56 -28.33 2.26
C LEU A 286 2.59 -28.84 3.35
N GLY A 287 3.04 -28.81 4.61
CA GLY A 287 2.24 -29.21 5.76
C GLY A 287 1.30 -28.11 6.25
N GLU A 288 0.44 -28.41 7.21
CA GLU A 288 -0.43 -27.43 7.86
C GLU A 288 0.37 -26.29 8.52
N GLY A 289 -0.07 -25.04 8.36
CA GLY A 289 0.59 -23.86 8.92
C GLY A 289 1.80 -23.36 8.12
N TRP A 290 2.07 -23.92 6.94
CA TRP A 290 3.19 -23.52 6.08
C TRP A 290 3.17 -22.03 5.75
N GLN A 291 1.99 -21.44 5.55
CA GLN A 291 1.88 -20.06 5.09
C GLN A 291 2.34 -19.10 6.19
N GLN A 292 1.97 -19.37 7.44
CA GLN A 292 2.44 -18.59 8.58
C GLN A 292 3.94 -18.76 8.78
N GLU A 293 4.47 -19.99 8.62
CA GLU A 293 5.91 -20.26 8.66
C GLU A 293 6.66 -19.41 7.62
N TRP A 294 6.19 -19.41 6.37
CA TRP A 294 6.79 -18.64 5.28
C TRP A 294 6.69 -17.13 5.53
N ALA A 295 5.56 -16.64 6.02
CA ALA A 295 5.36 -15.22 6.31
C ALA A 295 6.28 -14.72 7.44
N ILE A 296 6.46 -15.51 8.50
CA ILE A 296 7.37 -15.21 9.60
C ILE A 296 8.84 -15.36 9.20
N ASN A 297 9.17 -16.38 8.40
CA ASN A 297 10.51 -16.57 7.83
C ASN A 297 10.95 -15.33 7.03
N PHE A 298 10.08 -14.89 6.10
CA PHE A 298 10.32 -13.70 5.29
C PHE A 298 10.45 -12.45 6.15
N ALA A 299 9.51 -12.21 7.09
CA ALA A 299 9.55 -11.05 7.97
C ALA A 299 10.86 -11.02 8.78
N THR A 300 11.28 -12.17 9.33
CA THR A 300 12.51 -12.31 10.10
C THR A 300 13.74 -11.95 9.28
N LEU A 301 13.89 -12.54 8.08
CA LEU A 301 15.02 -12.28 7.21
C LEU A 301 15.06 -10.84 6.70
N GLN A 302 13.90 -10.30 6.30
CA GLN A 302 13.79 -8.95 5.76
C GLN A 302 14.17 -7.87 6.81
N THR A 303 13.93 -8.14 8.09
CA THR A 303 14.32 -7.24 9.18
C THR A 303 15.69 -7.53 9.79
N GLY A 304 16.52 -8.33 9.12
CA GLY A 304 17.90 -8.62 9.54
C GLY A 304 18.05 -9.69 10.61
N GLY A 305 17.00 -10.46 10.88
CA GLY A 305 17.03 -11.64 11.75
C GLY A 305 17.68 -12.85 11.08
N PHE A 306 17.68 -13.98 11.80
CA PHE A 306 18.29 -15.24 11.38
C PHE A 306 17.25 -16.35 11.29
N THR A 307 17.36 -17.16 10.24
CA THR A 307 16.62 -18.41 10.05
C THR A 307 17.59 -19.44 9.44
N ASP A 308 17.29 -20.73 9.60
CA ASP A 308 18.14 -21.80 9.03
C ASP A 308 18.03 -21.89 7.50
N VAL A 309 16.90 -21.46 6.96
CA VAL A 309 16.59 -21.46 5.53
C VAL A 309 15.95 -20.13 5.15
N ASP A 310 16.30 -19.62 3.97
CA ASP A 310 15.53 -18.58 3.28
C ASP A 310 14.50 -19.29 2.39
N LEU A 311 13.21 -19.17 2.71
CA LEU A 311 12.14 -19.84 1.95
C LEU A 311 11.79 -19.06 0.67
N VAL A 312 11.95 -17.74 0.69
CA VAL A 312 11.55 -16.87 -0.43
C VAL A 312 12.67 -16.71 -1.44
N LYS A 313 13.93 -16.53 -1.01
CA LYS A 313 15.13 -16.44 -1.85
C LYS A 313 14.97 -15.44 -3.00
N ASP A 314 14.82 -14.16 -2.68
CA ASP A 314 14.63 -13.11 -3.68
C ASP A 314 15.38 -11.83 -3.34
N GLY A 315 15.18 -10.78 -4.15
CA GLY A 315 15.85 -9.51 -3.96
C GLY A 315 15.46 -8.76 -2.67
N TRP A 316 14.32 -9.09 -2.04
CA TRP A 316 13.98 -8.54 -0.73
C TRP A 316 14.81 -9.17 0.38
N THR A 317 15.03 -10.49 0.34
CA THR A 317 15.86 -11.18 1.33
C THR A 317 17.35 -11.02 1.06
N ASP A 318 17.78 -10.88 -0.20
CA ASP A 318 19.20 -10.74 -0.59
C ASP A 318 19.88 -9.54 0.08
N ILE A 319 19.31 -8.34 -0.03
CA ILE A 319 19.94 -7.14 0.55
C ILE A 319 20.01 -7.21 2.07
N ALA A 320 18.93 -7.67 2.73
CA ALA A 320 18.87 -7.77 4.18
C ALA A 320 19.90 -8.78 4.72
N GLN A 321 20.01 -9.93 4.07
CA GLN A 321 21.00 -10.96 4.41
C GLN A 321 22.43 -10.48 4.15
N ARG A 322 22.68 -9.80 3.02
CA ARG A 322 24.02 -9.24 2.72
C ARG A 322 24.48 -8.27 3.82
N ILE A 323 23.58 -7.40 4.29
CA ILE A 323 23.87 -6.48 5.41
C ILE A 323 24.18 -7.27 6.68
N ARG A 324 23.31 -8.21 7.05
CA ARG A 324 23.47 -9.04 8.25
C ARG A 324 24.79 -9.84 8.24
N ASP A 325 25.06 -10.55 7.16
CA ASP A 325 26.24 -11.40 7.03
C ASP A 325 27.53 -10.56 7.08
N ARG A 326 27.49 -9.34 6.55
CA ARG A 326 28.59 -8.37 6.68
C ARG A 326 28.79 -7.91 8.11
N VAL A 327 27.72 -7.61 8.85
CA VAL A 327 27.81 -7.30 10.29
C VAL A 327 28.46 -8.47 11.05
N VAL A 328 28.04 -9.71 10.79
CA VAL A 328 28.62 -10.90 11.44
C VAL A 328 30.11 -11.06 11.10
N ALA A 329 30.49 -10.83 9.85
CA ALA A 329 31.88 -10.87 9.41
C ALA A 329 32.73 -9.78 10.11
N GLU A 330 32.20 -8.56 10.24
CA GLU A 330 32.88 -7.47 10.95
C GLU A 330 33.03 -7.75 12.44
N MET A 331 32.01 -8.34 13.09
CA MET A 331 32.07 -8.74 14.50
C MET A 331 33.08 -9.86 14.77
N SER A 332 33.47 -10.61 13.73
CA SER A 332 34.51 -11.65 13.84
C SER A 332 35.93 -11.07 13.83
N VAL A 333 36.10 -9.77 13.57
CA VAL A 333 37.40 -9.09 13.58
C VAL A 333 37.78 -8.68 15.01
N PRO A 334 38.94 -9.09 15.54
CA PRO A 334 39.37 -8.73 16.88
C PRO A 334 39.42 -7.21 17.11
N GLY A 335 38.78 -6.73 18.17
CA GLY A 335 38.77 -5.31 18.55
C GLY A 335 37.66 -4.47 17.89
N VAL A 336 36.80 -5.07 17.07
CA VAL A 336 35.57 -4.41 16.59
C VAL A 336 34.45 -4.62 17.60
N GLU A 337 33.85 -3.53 18.07
CA GLU A 337 32.68 -3.58 18.93
C GLU A 337 31.39 -3.56 18.10
N PHE A 338 30.37 -4.28 18.56
CA PHE A 338 29.03 -4.17 18.00
C PHE A 338 28.41 -2.84 18.41
N GLY A 339 27.96 -2.05 17.44
CA GLY A 339 27.34 -0.76 17.69
C GLY A 339 26.85 -0.09 16.40
N PRO A 340 26.22 1.10 16.52
CA PRO A 340 25.61 1.81 15.40
C PRO A 340 26.56 2.06 14.23
N GLU A 341 27.83 2.36 14.50
CA GLU A 341 28.84 2.61 13.46
C GLU A 341 29.14 1.35 12.62
N THR A 342 29.27 0.19 13.27
CA THR A 342 29.50 -1.11 12.62
C THR A 342 28.30 -1.46 11.72
N VAL A 343 27.08 -1.33 12.24
CA VAL A 343 25.86 -1.57 11.46
C VAL A 343 25.75 -0.61 10.28
N LYS A 344 26.02 0.68 10.50
CA LYS A 344 25.98 1.70 9.45
C LYS A 344 27.00 1.43 8.34
N ARG A 345 28.23 1.03 8.70
CA ARG A 345 29.27 0.70 7.71
C ARG A 345 28.85 -0.52 6.87
N ALA A 346 28.39 -1.60 7.51
CA ALA A 346 27.92 -2.78 6.82
C ALA A 346 26.75 -2.45 5.87
N PHE A 347 25.82 -1.60 6.32
CA PHE A 347 24.73 -1.10 5.49
C PHE A 347 25.24 -0.30 4.29
N ASP A 348 26.09 0.71 4.52
CA ASP A 348 26.66 1.57 3.48
C ASP A 348 27.37 0.75 2.39
N GLU A 349 28.14 -0.27 2.79
CA GLU A 349 28.88 -1.13 1.86
C GLU A 349 27.97 -2.05 1.05
N SER A 350 26.97 -2.66 1.70
CA SER A 350 26.03 -3.56 1.03
C SER A 350 25.14 -2.81 0.05
N ASP A 351 24.69 -1.62 0.42
CA ASP A 351 23.90 -0.73 -0.44
C ASP A 351 24.72 -0.25 -1.65
N ASP A 352 25.96 0.18 -1.44
CA ASP A 352 26.84 0.66 -2.52
C ASP A 352 27.11 -0.46 -3.55
N GLU A 353 27.40 -1.67 -3.09
CA GLU A 353 27.61 -2.83 -3.95
C GLU A 353 26.34 -3.19 -4.74
N LYS A 354 25.20 -3.31 -4.05
CA LYS A 354 23.93 -3.64 -4.69
C LYS A 354 23.53 -2.60 -5.73
N MET A 355 23.66 -1.32 -5.43
CA MET A 355 23.33 -0.27 -6.37
C MET A 355 24.30 -0.21 -7.57
N ASN A 356 25.57 -0.59 -7.39
CA ASN A 356 26.52 -0.76 -8.50
C ASN A 356 26.17 -1.97 -9.37
N GLU A 357 25.71 -3.10 -8.79
CA GLU A 357 25.20 -4.26 -9.54
C GLU A 357 24.01 -3.85 -10.41
N ILE A 358 23.07 -3.09 -9.85
CA ILE A 358 21.89 -2.56 -10.56
C ILE A 358 22.31 -1.65 -11.72
N ARG A 359 23.23 -0.70 -11.49
CA ARG A 359 23.73 0.16 -12.57
C ARG A 359 24.46 -0.63 -13.67
N SER A 360 25.26 -1.63 -13.29
CA SER A 360 25.95 -2.50 -14.24
C SER A 360 24.97 -3.36 -15.05
N ARG A 361 23.85 -3.78 -14.45
CA ARG A 361 22.76 -4.49 -15.14
C ARG A 361 22.13 -3.61 -16.22
N VAL A 362 21.96 -2.31 -15.97
CA VAL A 362 21.48 -1.36 -16.98
C VAL A 362 22.44 -1.32 -18.18
N ASP A 363 23.74 -1.12 -17.93
CA ASP A 363 24.78 -1.10 -18.98
C ASP A 363 24.85 -2.41 -19.78
N ALA A 364 24.56 -3.55 -19.13
CA ALA A 364 24.60 -4.85 -19.77
C ALA A 364 23.39 -5.16 -20.68
N ILE A 365 22.24 -4.52 -20.43
CA ILE A 365 20.97 -4.84 -21.10
C ILE A 365 20.57 -3.78 -22.12
N VAL A 366 20.81 -2.50 -21.85
CA VAL A 366 20.34 -1.39 -22.68
C VAL A 366 21.40 -1.07 -23.75
N ASN A 367 21.02 -1.19 -25.02
CA ASN A 367 21.95 -1.09 -26.15
C ASN A 367 22.42 0.34 -26.41
N ASP A 368 21.53 1.33 -26.25
CA ASP A 368 21.88 2.74 -26.42
C ASP A 368 22.58 3.29 -25.15
N PRO A 369 23.85 3.72 -25.23
CA PRO A 369 24.58 4.20 -24.07
C PRO A 369 23.97 5.45 -23.41
N ALA A 370 23.31 6.32 -24.19
CA ALA A 370 22.68 7.52 -23.64
C ALA A 370 21.45 7.14 -22.80
N THR A 371 20.57 6.30 -23.34
CA THR A 371 19.42 5.75 -22.61
C THR A 371 19.87 4.97 -21.37
N ALA A 372 20.92 4.14 -21.49
CA ALA A 372 21.49 3.40 -20.37
C ALA A 372 21.95 4.33 -19.24
N GLU A 373 22.65 5.42 -19.56
CA GLU A 373 23.10 6.39 -18.55
C GLU A 373 21.91 7.05 -17.83
N HIS A 374 20.85 7.42 -18.56
CA HIS A 374 19.66 8.03 -17.97
C HIS A 374 18.80 7.05 -17.16
N LEU A 375 18.91 5.74 -17.39
CA LEU A 375 18.22 4.72 -16.58
C LEU A 375 18.93 4.37 -15.27
N LYS A 376 20.16 4.85 -15.04
CA LYS A 376 20.92 4.52 -13.82
C LYS A 376 20.38 5.25 -12.60
N PRO A 377 19.95 4.52 -11.55
CA PRO A 377 19.56 5.12 -10.29
C PRO A 377 20.78 5.55 -9.46
N TRP A 378 20.77 6.80 -9.02
CA TRP A 378 21.81 7.42 -8.21
C TRP A 378 21.26 7.89 -6.87
N TYR A 379 20.89 6.92 -6.04
CA TYR A 379 20.42 7.07 -4.67
C TYR A 379 20.61 5.75 -3.91
N ARG A 380 20.42 5.72 -2.59
CA ARG A 380 20.46 4.47 -1.80
C ARG A 380 19.23 3.60 -2.08
N GLN A 381 19.36 2.28 -2.15
CA GLN A 381 18.34 1.37 -2.65
C GLN A 381 16.95 1.59 -2.02
N LEU A 382 16.90 1.79 -0.71
CA LEU A 382 15.66 1.97 0.06
C LEU A 382 15.17 3.44 0.16
N CYS A 383 15.75 4.36 -0.62
CA CYS A 383 15.18 5.70 -0.80
C CYS A 383 13.85 5.70 -1.56
N LYS A 384 13.59 4.62 -2.30
CA LYS A 384 12.34 4.34 -3.00
C LYS A 384 12.03 2.85 -2.83
N ARG A 385 10.79 2.45 -3.13
CA ARG A 385 10.45 1.02 -3.21
C ARG A 385 11.30 0.38 -4.33
N PRO A 386 12.11 -0.65 -4.04
CA PRO A 386 12.87 -1.36 -5.06
C PRO A 386 11.92 -1.95 -6.09
N CYS A 387 12.30 -1.88 -7.37
CA CYS A 387 11.56 -2.53 -8.45
C CYS A 387 12.37 -3.73 -8.94
N PHE A 388 11.66 -4.80 -9.31
CA PHE A 388 12.29 -5.96 -9.94
C PHE A 388 11.50 -6.33 -11.19
N HIS A 389 12.18 -6.41 -12.32
CA HIS A 389 11.56 -6.70 -13.61
C HIS A 389 12.58 -7.26 -14.60
N ASP A 390 12.16 -8.27 -15.36
CA ASP A 390 13.05 -8.96 -16.30
C ASP A 390 12.89 -8.49 -17.74
N GLU A 391 11.92 -7.62 -18.04
CA GLU A 391 11.67 -7.09 -19.41
C GLU A 391 11.75 -5.55 -19.50
N TYR A 392 11.86 -4.82 -18.38
CA TYR A 392 11.74 -3.36 -18.39
C TYR A 392 12.91 -2.68 -19.10
N LEU A 393 14.13 -3.13 -18.81
CA LEU A 393 15.34 -2.56 -19.42
C LEU A 393 15.42 -2.92 -20.90
N GLN A 394 14.99 -4.14 -21.26
CA GLN A 394 14.94 -4.64 -22.63
C GLN A 394 13.92 -3.87 -23.48
N ALA A 395 12.84 -3.35 -22.88
CA ALA A 395 11.82 -2.58 -23.58
C ALA A 395 12.40 -1.33 -24.28
N TYR A 396 13.49 -0.75 -23.77
CA TYR A 396 14.17 0.39 -24.38
C TYR A 396 15.06 0.02 -25.58
N ASN A 397 15.18 -1.28 -25.89
CA ASN A 397 15.82 -1.74 -27.12
C ASN A 397 14.81 -1.90 -28.26
N GLU A 398 13.51 -1.74 -28.00
CA GLU A 398 12.49 -1.69 -29.06
C GLU A 398 12.66 -0.39 -29.86
N PRO A 399 12.64 -0.44 -31.21
CA PRO A 399 12.95 0.74 -32.04
C PRO A 399 12.06 1.98 -31.80
N GLY A 400 10.82 1.78 -31.36
CA GLY A 400 9.86 2.85 -31.08
C GLY A 400 9.84 3.32 -29.63
N ALA A 401 10.69 2.80 -28.75
CA ALA A 401 10.70 3.16 -27.33
C ALA A 401 11.77 4.23 -27.02
N HIS A 402 11.31 5.41 -26.60
CA HIS A 402 12.15 6.57 -26.32
C HIS A 402 12.09 6.93 -24.85
N LEU A 403 13.25 6.93 -24.18
CA LEU A 403 13.37 7.51 -22.84
C LEU A 403 13.57 9.02 -22.95
N ILE A 404 12.66 9.78 -22.34
CA ILE A 404 12.75 11.24 -22.24
C ILE A 404 13.14 11.61 -20.80
N ASP A 405 14.44 11.80 -20.58
CA ASP A 405 14.94 12.28 -19.30
C ASP A 405 14.60 13.77 -19.10
N THR A 406 14.02 14.09 -17.94
CA THR A 406 13.64 15.47 -17.60
C THR A 406 14.69 16.16 -16.73
N ALA A 407 15.91 15.62 -16.65
CA ALA A 407 17.01 16.12 -15.82
C ALA A 407 16.63 16.29 -14.32
N GLY A 408 15.70 15.47 -13.82
CA GLY A 408 15.17 15.59 -12.47
C GLY A 408 14.07 16.64 -12.28
N LEU A 409 13.79 17.47 -13.29
CA LEU A 409 12.85 18.58 -13.21
C LEU A 409 11.40 18.15 -13.44
N GLY A 410 11.15 17.03 -14.11
CA GLY A 410 9.82 16.62 -14.54
C GLY A 410 9.36 17.34 -15.82
N VAL A 411 8.16 17.00 -16.29
CA VAL A 411 7.55 17.63 -17.47
C VAL A 411 7.36 19.13 -17.23
N GLU A 412 7.70 19.95 -18.24
CA GLU A 412 7.62 21.41 -18.16
C GLU A 412 6.16 21.89 -18.27
N ARG A 413 5.48 21.47 -19.34
CA ARG A 413 4.08 21.80 -19.63
C ARG A 413 3.47 20.80 -20.60
N ILE A 414 2.15 20.82 -20.66
CA ILE A 414 1.33 20.09 -21.63
C ILE A 414 0.52 21.13 -22.42
N ASP A 415 0.38 20.91 -23.72
CA ASP A 415 -0.54 21.67 -24.57
C ASP A 415 -1.58 20.75 -25.22
N ALA A 416 -2.39 21.31 -26.12
CA ALA A 416 -3.45 20.59 -26.82
C ALA A 416 -2.97 19.31 -27.54
N THR A 417 -1.70 19.26 -27.95
CA THR A 417 -1.17 18.24 -28.86
C THR A 417 -0.10 17.35 -28.24
N GLY A 418 0.46 17.72 -27.09
CA GLY A 418 1.55 16.93 -26.53
C GLY A 418 2.21 17.49 -25.28
N VAL A 419 3.40 16.95 -25.02
CA VAL A 419 4.19 17.17 -23.80
C VAL A 419 5.46 17.92 -24.16
N TRP A 420 5.89 18.84 -23.29
CA TRP A 420 7.14 19.57 -23.45
C TRP A 420 8.16 19.23 -22.38
N VAL A 421 9.39 18.98 -22.81
CA VAL A 421 10.55 18.76 -21.94
C VAL A 421 11.74 19.51 -22.52
N ALA A 422 12.40 20.34 -21.70
CA ALA A 422 13.60 21.10 -22.09
C ALA A 422 13.42 21.92 -23.39
N GLY A 423 12.22 22.49 -23.61
CA GLY A 423 11.91 23.24 -24.82
C GLY A 423 11.65 22.41 -26.09
N GLU A 424 11.72 21.08 -26.01
CA GLU A 424 11.33 20.15 -27.07
C GLU A 424 9.88 19.70 -26.88
N HIS A 425 9.15 19.53 -27.99
CA HIS A 425 7.76 19.11 -28.00
C HIS A 425 7.63 17.69 -28.54
N TYR A 426 6.90 16.87 -27.78
CA TYR A 426 6.56 15.50 -28.14
C TYR A 426 5.06 15.46 -28.40
N GLU A 427 4.70 15.39 -29.68
CA GLU A 427 3.30 15.23 -30.09
C GLU A 427 2.80 13.81 -29.77
N LEU A 428 1.63 13.72 -29.15
CA LEU A 428 1.07 12.46 -28.65
C LEU A 428 -0.38 12.30 -29.09
N ASP A 429 -0.76 11.06 -29.40
CA ASP A 429 -2.15 10.69 -29.63
C ASP A 429 -2.80 10.21 -28.31
N CYS A 430 -1.99 9.67 -27.41
CA CYS A 430 -2.40 9.19 -26.09
C CYS A 430 -1.41 9.60 -24.99
N LEU A 431 -1.91 10.02 -23.84
CA LEU A 431 -1.11 10.32 -22.64
C LEU A 431 -1.57 9.48 -21.44
N ILE A 432 -0.67 8.68 -20.90
CA ILE A 432 -0.91 7.81 -19.74
C ILE A 432 -0.26 8.40 -18.50
N PHE A 433 -1.05 8.60 -17.45
CA PHE A 433 -0.55 9.02 -16.14
C PHE A 433 -0.22 7.80 -15.28
N ALA A 434 1.07 7.61 -14.99
CA ALA A 434 1.57 6.63 -14.03
C ALA A 434 2.21 7.36 -12.81
N SER A 435 1.51 8.39 -12.34
CA SER A 435 1.94 9.31 -11.28
C SER A 435 1.68 8.81 -9.85
N GLY A 436 1.10 7.62 -9.72
CA GLY A 436 0.87 6.94 -8.45
C GLY A 436 -0.34 7.48 -7.70
N PHE A 437 -0.28 7.43 -6.37
CA PHE A 437 -1.42 7.68 -5.49
C PHE A 437 -1.08 8.72 -4.42
N GLU A 438 -2.11 9.26 -3.79
CA GLU A 438 -1.95 10.14 -2.63
C GLU A 438 -1.36 9.42 -1.42
N VAL A 439 -0.34 10.02 -0.80
CA VAL A 439 0.31 9.54 0.43
C VAL A 439 0.61 10.75 1.31
N GLY A 440 0.33 10.64 2.61
CA GLY A 440 0.58 11.72 3.57
C GLY A 440 -0.38 12.91 3.48
N THR A 441 -1.48 12.76 2.73
CA THR A 441 -2.63 13.68 2.73
C THR A 441 -3.60 13.34 3.88
N GLU A 442 -4.49 14.29 4.20
CA GLU A 442 -5.48 14.13 5.27
C GLU A 442 -6.30 12.85 5.16
N HIS A 443 -6.65 12.25 6.30
CA HIS A 443 -7.34 10.97 6.35
C HIS A 443 -8.68 11.01 5.61
N ALA A 444 -9.54 11.97 5.93
CA ALA A 444 -10.87 12.10 5.32
C ALA A 444 -10.81 12.30 3.80
N ARG A 445 -9.82 13.07 3.32
CA ARG A 445 -9.57 13.22 1.87
C ARG A 445 -9.21 11.89 1.22
N ARG A 446 -8.35 11.10 1.86
CA ARG A 446 -7.97 9.79 1.34
C ARG A 446 -9.15 8.83 1.42
N ALA A 447 -9.80 8.69 2.56
CA ALA A 447 -10.95 7.79 2.73
C ALA A 447 -12.16 8.17 1.85
N GLY A 448 -12.31 9.46 1.50
CA GLY A 448 -13.44 9.99 0.73
C GLY A 448 -14.65 10.35 1.58
N PHE A 449 -14.56 10.23 2.90
CA PHE A 449 -15.61 10.53 3.87
C PHE A 449 -14.99 10.93 5.21
N GLU A 450 -15.81 11.51 6.09
CA GLU A 450 -15.46 11.77 7.48
C GLU A 450 -16.07 10.70 8.41
N THR A 451 -15.38 10.42 9.51
CA THR A 451 -15.85 9.55 10.59
C THR A 451 -16.03 10.38 11.85
N THR A 452 -17.24 10.42 12.39
CA THR A 452 -17.61 11.22 13.56
C THR A 452 -17.87 10.32 14.76
N GLY A 453 -17.04 10.40 15.80
CA GLY A 453 -17.13 9.59 17.02
C GLY A 453 -17.97 10.25 18.12
N ARG A 454 -17.65 9.92 19.37
CA ARG A 454 -18.30 10.51 20.56
C ARG A 454 -18.20 12.03 20.54
N ASN A 455 -19.18 12.69 21.16
CA ASN A 455 -19.24 14.15 21.29
C ASN A 455 -19.19 14.93 19.95
N ASN A 456 -19.51 14.27 18.83
CA ASN A 456 -19.36 14.80 17.46
C ASN A 456 -17.92 15.15 17.07
N GLU A 457 -16.91 14.48 17.66
CA GLU A 457 -15.51 14.67 17.27
C GLU A 457 -15.23 13.97 15.94
N ALA A 458 -14.68 14.70 14.96
CA ALA A 458 -14.27 14.12 13.69
C ALA A 458 -12.91 13.40 13.83
N LEU A 459 -12.74 12.26 13.17
CA LEU A 459 -11.48 11.51 13.18
C LEU A 459 -10.33 12.33 12.58
N SER A 460 -10.61 13.17 11.59
CA SER A 460 -9.62 14.12 11.05
C SER A 460 -9.17 15.17 12.08
N GLU A 461 -10.07 15.60 12.97
CA GLU A 461 -9.74 16.52 14.08
C GLU A 461 -8.92 15.77 15.15
N HIS A 462 -9.37 14.57 15.53
CA HIS A 462 -8.67 13.71 16.48
C HIS A 462 -7.23 13.40 16.04
N TRP A 463 -7.02 13.16 14.74
CA TRP A 463 -5.72 12.87 14.15
C TRP A 463 -4.99 14.09 13.55
N ALA A 464 -5.41 15.32 13.86
CA ALA A 464 -4.80 16.53 13.30
C ALA A 464 -3.28 16.61 13.55
N GLU A 465 -2.83 16.13 14.72
CA GLU A 465 -1.42 16.09 15.12
C GLU A 465 -0.73 14.73 14.84
N GLY A 466 -1.41 13.83 14.14
CA GLY A 466 -0.95 12.50 13.77
C GLY A 466 -1.94 11.42 14.19
N MET A 467 -1.85 10.27 13.53
CA MET A 467 -2.64 9.09 13.92
C MET A 467 -2.38 8.75 15.38
N THR A 468 -3.43 8.46 16.14
CA THR A 468 -3.39 7.96 17.52
C THR A 468 -4.29 6.73 17.60
N THR A 469 -3.74 5.62 18.11
CA THR A 469 -4.45 4.34 18.24
C THR A 469 -3.82 3.50 19.35
N LEU A 470 -4.51 2.45 19.77
CA LEU A 470 -3.89 1.27 20.36
C LEU A 470 -3.64 0.21 19.29
N HIS A 471 -2.39 -0.24 19.18
CA HIS A 471 -1.90 -1.30 18.29
C HIS A 471 -2.08 -1.06 16.78
N GLY A 472 -2.46 0.15 16.35
CA GLY A 472 -2.85 0.43 14.97
C GLY A 472 -4.29 0.05 14.64
N ILE A 473 -5.10 -0.33 15.65
CA ILE A 473 -6.42 -0.93 15.44
C ILE A 473 -7.54 -0.12 16.11
N ASN A 474 -7.43 0.17 17.41
CA ASN A 474 -8.53 0.80 18.18
C ASN A 474 -8.25 2.29 18.38
N VAL A 475 -9.28 3.14 18.37
CA VAL A 475 -9.16 4.60 18.53
C VAL A 475 -10.04 5.06 19.69
N TYR A 476 -9.48 5.82 20.63
CA TYR A 476 -10.23 6.36 21.77
C TYR A 476 -11.28 7.38 21.30
N GLY A 477 -12.50 7.32 21.84
CA GLY A 477 -13.60 8.19 21.41
C GLY A 477 -14.32 7.72 20.13
N PHE A 478 -13.90 6.61 19.54
CA PHE A 478 -14.54 5.97 18.39
C PHE A 478 -14.90 4.52 18.74
N PRO A 479 -15.89 4.31 19.63
CA PRO A 479 -16.29 2.97 20.08
C PRO A 479 -16.68 2.08 18.89
N ASN A 480 -16.42 0.77 19.01
CA ASN A 480 -16.74 -0.24 18.01
C ASN A 480 -16.12 -0.01 16.61
N LEU A 481 -15.20 0.96 16.46
CA LEU A 481 -14.47 1.23 15.23
C LEU A 481 -13.10 0.55 15.27
N PHE A 482 -12.77 -0.18 14.21
CA PHE A 482 -11.47 -0.84 14.05
C PHE A 482 -10.78 -0.41 12.75
N ILE A 483 -9.52 0.02 12.85
CA ILE A 483 -8.67 0.32 11.71
C ILE A 483 -7.92 -0.95 11.27
N VAL A 484 -7.93 -1.24 9.97
CA VAL A 484 -7.22 -2.40 9.40
C VAL A 484 -6.17 -1.90 8.42
N GLY A 485 -4.92 -1.82 8.88
CA GLY A 485 -3.80 -1.30 8.10
C GLY A 485 -2.43 -1.59 8.74
N PRO A 486 -1.33 -1.12 8.12
CA PRO A 486 0.03 -1.40 8.62
C PRO A 486 0.52 -0.40 9.70
N ASN A 487 -0.01 0.82 9.71
CA ASN A 487 0.50 1.92 10.53
C ASN A 487 0.25 1.66 12.02
N GLN A 488 1.22 2.02 12.87
CA GLN A 488 1.19 1.82 14.33
C GLN A 488 1.04 0.35 14.78
N GLY A 489 1.03 -0.60 13.85
CA GLY A 489 1.19 -2.02 14.08
C GLY A 489 2.60 -2.49 13.71
N ALA A 490 2.70 -3.60 12.97
CA ALA A 490 3.99 -4.12 12.48
C ALA A 490 4.69 -3.21 11.46
N ASN A 491 3.93 -2.45 10.67
CA ASN A 491 4.41 -1.63 9.56
C ASN A 491 5.35 -2.35 8.58
N LEU A 492 5.09 -3.64 8.29
CA LEU A 492 5.87 -4.43 7.34
C LEU A 492 5.48 -4.08 5.89
N ILE A 493 6.07 -3.00 5.36
CA ILE A 493 5.72 -2.48 4.02
C ILE A 493 6.14 -3.38 2.84
N SER A 494 7.07 -4.32 3.06
CA SER A 494 7.49 -5.32 2.08
C SER A 494 6.49 -6.46 1.93
N ASN A 495 5.63 -6.68 2.93
CA ASN A 495 4.52 -7.62 2.88
C ASN A 495 3.31 -7.05 3.64
N ILE A 496 2.53 -6.22 2.94
CA ILE A 496 1.38 -5.53 3.54
C ILE A 496 0.33 -6.52 4.05
N THR A 497 0.07 -7.60 3.33
CA THR A 497 -1.02 -8.53 3.65
C THR A 497 -0.79 -9.30 4.95
N HIS A 498 0.46 -9.54 5.37
CA HIS A 498 0.73 -10.08 6.71
C HIS A 498 0.18 -9.17 7.82
N ASN A 499 0.38 -7.84 7.70
CA ASN A 499 -0.23 -6.89 8.64
C ASN A 499 -1.76 -6.98 8.63
N LEU A 500 -2.37 -7.11 7.44
CA LEU A 500 -3.83 -7.16 7.29
C LEU A 500 -4.43 -8.43 7.89
N VAL A 501 -3.79 -9.59 7.70
CA VAL A 501 -4.22 -10.86 8.29
C VAL A 501 -4.18 -10.77 9.81
N GLU A 502 -3.09 -10.27 10.39
CA GLU A 502 -2.94 -10.13 11.84
C GLU A 502 -3.93 -9.11 12.46
N ALA A 503 -4.18 -8.00 11.77
CA ALA A 503 -5.20 -7.03 12.19
C ALA A 503 -6.61 -7.62 12.10
N GLY A 504 -6.96 -8.28 10.98
CA GLY A 504 -8.27 -8.91 10.80
C GLY A 504 -8.55 -10.02 11.82
N THR A 505 -7.55 -10.86 12.13
CA THR A 505 -7.65 -11.88 13.18
C THR A 505 -7.87 -11.26 14.55
N THR A 506 -7.17 -10.17 14.85
CA THR A 506 -7.33 -9.43 16.12
C THR A 506 -8.73 -8.84 16.25
N VAL A 507 -9.24 -8.20 15.20
CA VAL A 507 -10.60 -7.64 15.17
C VAL A 507 -11.66 -8.72 15.39
N ALA A 508 -11.53 -9.85 14.70
CA ALA A 508 -12.45 -10.98 14.89
C ALA A 508 -12.41 -11.53 16.32
N ALA A 509 -11.22 -11.67 16.92
CA ALA A 509 -11.08 -12.12 18.30
C ALA A 509 -11.71 -11.13 19.31
N THR A 510 -11.53 -9.82 19.10
CA THR A 510 -12.14 -8.79 19.95
C THR A 510 -13.67 -8.80 19.86
N ILE A 511 -14.23 -8.90 18.65
CA ILE A 511 -15.70 -8.96 18.45
C ILE A 511 -16.27 -10.26 19.02
N ALA A 512 -15.58 -11.39 18.83
CA ALA A 512 -15.99 -12.67 19.42
C ALA A 512 -15.99 -12.62 20.95
N HIS A 513 -15.00 -11.95 21.56
CA HIS A 513 -14.98 -11.74 23.00
C HIS A 513 -16.14 -10.86 23.47
N ALA A 514 -16.41 -9.76 22.75
CA ALA A 514 -17.55 -8.88 23.05
C ALA A 514 -18.88 -9.65 23.02
N ALA A 515 -19.08 -10.49 21.99
CA ALA A 515 -20.25 -11.35 21.90
C ALA A 515 -20.32 -12.35 23.07
N ALA A 516 -19.19 -12.96 23.45
CA ALA A 516 -19.12 -13.94 24.53
C ALA A 516 -19.42 -13.34 25.91
N CYS A 517 -19.03 -12.08 26.17
CA CYS A 517 -19.29 -11.39 27.43
C CYS A 517 -20.59 -10.56 27.41
N GLY A 518 -21.30 -10.51 26.27
CA GLY A 518 -22.55 -9.75 26.12
C GLY A 518 -22.35 -8.24 26.08
N ALA A 519 -21.17 -7.77 25.65
CA ALA A 519 -20.87 -6.37 25.48
C ALA A 519 -21.48 -5.83 24.18
N GLU A 520 -22.11 -4.67 24.27
CA GLU A 520 -22.64 -3.95 23.11
C GLU A 520 -21.63 -2.94 22.56
N THR A 521 -20.75 -2.43 23.42
CA THR A 521 -19.72 -1.45 23.08
C THR A 521 -18.35 -1.94 23.53
N VAL A 522 -17.36 -1.80 22.63
CA VAL A 522 -15.94 -2.02 22.86
C VAL A 522 -15.23 -0.71 22.59
N GLU A 523 -14.45 -0.25 23.56
CA GLU A 523 -13.71 1.00 23.42
C GLU A 523 -12.35 0.88 24.08
N VAL A 524 -11.33 1.44 23.45
CA VAL A 524 -10.00 1.54 24.07
C VAL A 524 -10.01 2.64 25.12
N THR A 525 -9.27 2.48 26.22
CA THR A 525 -9.10 3.57 27.19
C THR A 525 -8.13 4.63 26.68
N GLU A 526 -8.36 5.89 27.03
CA GLU A 526 -7.45 7.00 26.74
C GLU A 526 -6.03 6.70 27.23
N GLN A 527 -5.90 6.06 28.39
CA GLN A 527 -4.60 5.72 28.97
C GLN A 527 -3.86 4.65 28.15
N ALA A 528 -4.56 3.65 27.60
CA ALA A 528 -3.95 2.62 26.78
C ALA A 528 -3.50 3.15 25.42
N GLU A 529 -4.33 3.99 24.77
CA GLU A 529 -3.94 4.69 23.54
C GLU A 529 -2.71 5.57 23.78
N GLN A 530 -2.74 6.43 24.81
CA GLN A 530 -1.62 7.31 25.12
C GLN A 530 -0.34 6.53 25.43
N ALA A 531 -0.43 5.43 26.18
CA ALA A 531 0.73 4.57 26.47
C ALA A 531 1.32 3.95 25.20
N TRP A 532 0.48 3.59 24.22
CA TRP A 532 0.96 3.12 22.91
C TRP A 532 1.67 4.24 22.15
N ILE A 533 1.12 5.45 22.15
CA ILE A 533 1.73 6.60 21.48
C ILE A 533 3.06 7.00 22.13
N ASP A 534 3.16 6.97 23.46
CA ASP A 534 4.41 7.23 24.17
C ASP A 534 5.48 6.19 23.83
N LEU A 535 5.08 4.91 23.67
CA LEU A 535 5.98 3.84 23.20
C LEU A 535 6.51 4.13 21.79
N LEU A 536 5.66 4.62 20.88
CA LEU A 536 6.05 4.95 19.51
C LEU A 536 6.89 6.24 19.42
N ASP A 537 6.56 7.27 20.21
CA ASP A 537 7.29 8.55 20.26
C ASP A 537 8.70 8.38 20.85
N GLY A 538 8.93 7.34 21.68
CA GLY A 538 10.23 6.99 22.24
C GLY A 538 11.28 6.49 21.23
N MET A 539 10.93 6.35 19.94
CA MET A 539 11.83 5.81 18.91
C MET A 539 12.77 6.86 18.27
N GLY A 540 14.00 6.40 17.99
CA GLY A 540 14.96 7.04 17.09
C GLY A 540 14.76 6.68 15.61
N THR A 541 15.59 7.26 14.74
CA THR A 541 15.50 7.31 13.26
C THR A 541 14.94 6.06 12.55
N SER A 542 13.89 6.28 11.77
CA SER A 542 13.31 5.35 10.79
C SER A 542 14.09 5.39 9.46
N ILE A 543 13.93 4.35 8.62
CA ILE A 543 14.33 4.41 7.21
C ILE A 543 13.51 5.44 6.42
N PHE A 544 12.28 5.72 6.88
CA PHE A 544 11.43 6.77 6.36
C PHE A 544 11.92 8.14 6.81
N GLY A 545 11.73 9.16 5.96
CA GLY A 545 12.11 10.53 6.29
C GLY A 545 13.59 10.85 6.15
N ASN A 546 14.41 9.95 5.60
CA ASN A 546 15.82 10.23 5.33
C ASN A 546 15.94 11.37 4.29
N LEU A 547 16.52 12.50 4.70
CA LEU A 547 16.70 13.69 3.86
C LEU A 547 17.91 13.59 2.91
N ASP A 548 18.77 12.57 3.08
CA ASP A 548 19.79 12.21 2.09
C ASP A 548 19.21 11.48 0.89
N CYS A 549 17.96 11.00 1.01
CA CYS A 549 17.27 10.35 -0.09
C CYS A 549 16.68 11.36 -1.08
N THR A 550 16.64 10.95 -2.34
CA THR A 550 15.87 11.63 -3.39
C THR A 550 14.39 11.73 -2.99
N PRO A 551 13.72 12.88 -3.21
CA PRO A 551 12.30 13.06 -2.95
C PRO A 551 11.41 11.93 -3.46
N GLY A 552 10.53 11.47 -2.59
CA GLY A 552 9.44 10.56 -2.89
C GLY A 552 8.54 10.35 -1.68
N TYR A 553 7.58 9.43 -1.80
CA TYR A 553 6.59 9.21 -0.75
C TYR A 553 7.16 8.59 0.54
N TYR A 554 8.35 7.98 0.52
CA TYR A 554 9.05 7.49 1.72
C TYR A 554 9.63 8.61 2.60
N ASN A 555 9.87 9.80 2.06
CA ASN A 555 10.49 10.91 2.79
C ASN A 555 9.76 12.24 2.61
N ASN A 556 8.43 12.17 2.47
CA ASN A 556 7.56 13.36 2.36
C ASN A 556 8.03 14.33 1.26
N GLU A 557 8.42 13.78 0.10
CA GLU A 557 8.95 14.55 -1.04
C GLU A 557 10.16 15.43 -0.66
N GLY A 558 11.03 14.92 0.22
CA GLY A 558 12.24 15.61 0.69
C GLY A 558 11.99 16.65 1.78
N LYS A 559 10.77 16.73 2.33
CA LYS A 559 10.45 17.59 3.47
C LYS A 559 10.76 16.87 4.79
N PRO A 560 11.20 17.60 5.84
CA PRO A 560 11.28 17.04 7.18
C PRO A 560 9.94 16.44 7.62
N MET A 561 9.99 15.31 8.31
CA MET A 561 8.81 14.70 8.90
C MET A 561 8.58 15.30 10.30
N GLY A 562 7.43 15.94 10.49
CA GLY A 562 6.97 16.41 11.80
C GLY A 562 6.49 15.24 12.66
N ARG A 563 5.89 15.55 13.83
CA ARG A 563 5.28 14.50 14.67
C ARG A 563 4.15 13.78 13.93
N ARG A 564 3.28 14.53 13.26
CA ARG A 564 2.17 14.01 12.45
C ARG A 564 2.60 12.96 11.43
N GLU A 565 3.59 13.30 10.58
CA GLU A 565 4.08 12.38 9.56
C GLU A 565 4.78 11.16 10.19
N ARG A 566 5.51 11.34 11.30
CA ARG A 566 6.16 10.24 12.01
C ARG A 566 5.14 9.26 12.55
N LEU A 567 4.12 9.71 13.29
CA LEU A 567 3.08 8.84 13.82
C LEU A 567 2.32 8.08 12.72
N GLY A 568 2.08 8.72 11.58
CA GLY A 568 1.46 8.08 10.41
C GLY A 568 2.35 7.09 9.67
N ALA A 569 3.65 7.02 9.99
CA ALA A 569 4.63 6.10 9.43
C ALA A 569 5.29 5.21 10.49
N SER A 570 4.84 5.28 11.75
CA SER A 570 5.39 4.50 12.85
C SER A 570 4.97 3.04 12.77
N GLY A 571 5.84 2.17 13.28
CA GLY A 571 5.55 0.77 13.55
C GLY A 571 6.10 0.40 14.93
N TYR A 572 5.80 -0.80 15.38
CA TYR A 572 6.21 -1.30 16.69
C TYR A 572 7.74 -1.24 16.86
N PRO A 573 8.27 -0.74 18.00
CA PRO A 573 9.69 -0.43 18.11
C PRO A 573 10.64 -1.61 17.97
N ALA A 574 10.22 -2.80 18.38
CA ALA A 574 11.00 -4.03 18.24
C ALA A 574 10.87 -4.67 16.84
N GLY A 575 10.17 -4.02 15.92
CA GLY A 575 9.96 -4.48 14.55
C GLY A 575 8.74 -5.39 14.37
N PRO A 576 8.44 -5.77 13.11
CA PRO A 576 7.22 -6.47 12.72
C PRO A 576 7.10 -7.86 13.34
N VAL A 577 8.18 -8.65 13.39
CA VAL A 577 8.15 -10.01 13.99
C VAL A 577 7.78 -9.95 15.48
N ALA A 578 8.36 -8.99 16.20
CA ALA A 578 8.03 -8.77 17.61
C ALA A 578 6.60 -8.28 17.80
N TYR A 579 6.08 -7.44 16.87
CA TYR A 579 4.68 -7.03 16.88
C TYR A 579 3.74 -8.21 16.66
N PHE A 580 4.01 -9.08 15.67
CA PHE A 580 3.16 -10.24 15.39
C PHE A 580 3.08 -11.17 16.61
N ALA A 581 4.21 -11.43 17.27
CA ALA A 581 4.22 -12.19 18.52
C ALA A 581 3.49 -11.45 19.65
N TYR A 582 3.66 -10.13 19.77
CA TYR A 582 2.99 -9.31 20.77
C TYR A 582 1.46 -9.33 20.62
N ILE A 583 0.96 -9.06 19.41
CA ILE A 583 -0.48 -8.96 19.15
C ILE A 583 -1.16 -10.32 19.26
N ASP A 584 -0.46 -11.40 18.86
CA ASP A 584 -0.95 -12.76 19.06
C ASP A 584 -1.08 -13.14 20.54
N ASN A 585 -0.07 -12.81 21.35
CA ASN A 585 -0.15 -13.02 22.80
C ASN A 585 -1.24 -12.15 23.45
N TRP A 586 -1.39 -10.89 23.00
CA TRP A 586 -2.40 -9.97 23.52
C TRP A 586 -3.83 -10.46 23.28
N ARG A 587 -4.14 -10.99 22.08
CA ARG A 587 -5.48 -11.55 21.79
C ARG A 587 -5.69 -12.94 22.39
N SER A 588 -4.63 -13.74 22.52
CA SER A 588 -4.73 -15.14 22.99
C SER A 588 -4.78 -15.28 24.51
N ASN A 589 -4.32 -14.28 25.28
CA ASN A 589 -4.40 -14.32 26.74
C ASN A 589 -5.83 -14.09 27.27
N GLY A 590 -6.74 -13.57 26.42
CA GLY A 590 -8.15 -13.34 26.73
C GLY A 590 -8.45 -12.14 27.63
N GLU A 591 -7.44 -11.36 28.04
CA GLU A 591 -7.62 -10.18 28.90
C GLU A 591 -7.98 -8.93 28.10
N PHE A 592 -7.58 -8.85 26.82
CA PHE A 592 -7.79 -7.68 25.96
C PHE A 592 -7.38 -6.36 26.63
N ALA A 593 -6.25 -6.39 27.34
CA ALA A 593 -5.77 -5.29 28.16
C ALA A 593 -5.78 -3.94 27.40
N GLY A 594 -6.40 -2.93 28.00
CA GLY A 594 -6.59 -1.61 27.42
C GLY A 594 -7.94 -1.39 26.73
N LEU A 595 -8.74 -2.44 26.52
CA LEU A 595 -10.13 -2.33 26.05
C LEU A 595 -11.13 -2.45 27.21
N GLU A 596 -12.19 -1.66 27.12
CA GLU A 596 -13.39 -1.78 27.94
C GLU A 596 -14.50 -2.44 27.12
N PHE A 597 -15.16 -3.42 27.73
CA PHE A 597 -16.30 -4.14 27.16
C PHE A 597 -17.55 -3.77 27.98
N LEU A 598 -18.39 -2.92 27.39
CA LEU A 598 -19.53 -2.31 28.07
C LEU A 598 -20.83 -2.99 27.62
N GLY A 599 -21.67 -3.37 28.58
CA GLY A 599 -23.00 -3.92 28.34
C GLY A 599 -23.99 -2.85 27.83
N PRO A 600 -25.27 -3.23 27.63
CA PRO A 600 -26.31 -2.29 27.23
C PRO A 600 -26.40 -1.14 28.23
N ALA A 601 -26.59 0.08 27.75
CA ALA A 601 -26.87 1.22 28.61
C ALA A 601 -28.09 0.88 29.48
N GLN A 602 -27.90 0.70 30.79
CA GLN A 602 -29.04 0.58 31.70
C GLN A 602 -29.75 1.92 31.70
N ASP A 603 -31.04 1.93 31.35
CA ASP A 603 -31.92 3.07 31.58
C ASP A 603 -31.70 3.56 33.01
N HIS A 604 -31.08 4.73 33.17
CA HIS A 604 -31.02 5.43 34.44
C HIS A 604 -32.46 5.85 34.78
N VAL A 605 -33.19 4.94 35.43
CA VAL A 605 -34.40 5.28 36.16
C VAL A 605 -33.92 6.03 37.40
N ASP A 606 -34.01 7.36 37.35
CA ASP A 606 -33.86 8.19 38.54
C ASP A 606 -34.74 7.61 39.66
N PRO A 607 -34.19 7.33 40.85
CA PRO A 607 -35.02 6.91 41.97
C PRO A 607 -36.04 8.01 42.27
N PRO A 608 -37.31 7.67 42.55
CA PRO A 608 -38.32 8.67 42.86
C PRO A 608 -37.85 9.48 44.07
N ASN A 609 -37.85 10.81 43.92
CA ASN A 609 -37.61 11.76 45.00
C ASN A 609 -38.50 11.40 46.20
N GLU A 610 -37.92 10.78 47.23
CA GLU A 610 -38.51 10.72 48.55
C GLU A 610 -38.46 12.12 49.16
N THR A 611 -39.50 12.91 48.90
CA THR A 611 -39.84 14.05 49.73
C THR A 611 -40.14 13.56 51.15
N THR A 612 -39.23 13.84 52.07
CA THR A 612 -39.43 13.69 53.51
C THR A 612 -40.09 14.95 54.07
N ASN A 613 -41.27 14.75 54.67
CA ASN A 613 -42.06 15.59 55.60
C ASN A 613 -42.48 17.02 55.20
#